data_AF-A0A6J5XE39-F1
#
_entry.id   AF-A0A6J5XE39-F1
#
_cell.length_a   1.000
_cell.length_b   1.000
_cell.length_c   1.000
_cell.angle_alpha   90.00
_cell.angle_beta   90.00
_cell.angle_gamma   90.00
#
_symmetry.space_group_name_H-M   'P 1'
#
loop_
_entity.id
_entity.type
_entity.pdbx_description
1 polymer ?
#
loop_
_entity_poly.entity_id
_entity_poly.type
_entity_poly.pdbx_seq_one_letter_code
_entity_poly.pdbx_strand_id
1 'polypeptide(L)'
;MRLLLQVVLVANSLPALNDVTAMELPEIVAEAAKHCDILRRAAEAGGLLVDAMVSTLDDSKGNSSSVPLMVVENGCGSPCIDLRQVSSELAAAAKEADLV
;
A
#
# COMPACT_ATOMS: atom_id res chain seq x y z
N MET A 1 -5.72 19.75 -11.63
CA MET A 1 -4.34 19.47 -11.19
C MET A 1 -4.43 18.87 -9.78
N ARG A 2 -4.27 17.55 -9.61
CA ARG A 2 -4.13 16.95 -8.27
C ARG A 2 -2.63 17.00 -7.95
N LEU A 3 -2.23 17.83 -7.00
CA LEU A 3 -0.94 17.73 -6.33
C LEU A 3 -1.15 16.78 -5.15
N LEU A 4 -1.01 15.47 -5.34
CA LEU A 4 -1.24 14.50 -4.26
C LEU A 4 -0.24 13.35 -4.40
N LEU A 5 0.74 13.33 -3.50
CA LEU A 5 1.65 12.21 -3.28
C LEU A 5 0.84 10.92 -3.11
N GLN A 6 1.33 9.81 -3.67
CA GLN A 6 0.77 8.46 -3.53
C GLN A 6 1.92 7.49 -3.27
N VAL A 7 1.67 6.48 -2.44
CA VAL A 7 2.64 5.42 -2.15
C VAL A 7 2.07 4.09 -2.64
N VAL A 8 2.86 3.36 -3.42
CA VAL A 8 2.53 2.01 -3.90
C VAL A 8 3.55 1.04 -3.35
N LEU A 9 3.11 0.11 -2.51
CA LEU A 9 3.93 -1.02 -2.06
C LEU A 9 3.84 -2.13 -3.09
N VAL A 10 4.99 -2.52 -3.62
CA VAL A 10 5.11 -3.56 -4.63
C VAL A 10 5.69 -4.82 -3.98
N ALA A 11 4.99 -5.94 -4.09
CA ALA A 11 5.39 -7.20 -3.46
C ALA A 11 5.27 -8.39 -4.40
N ASN A 12 5.85 -9.52 -4.01
CA ASN A 12 5.83 -10.73 -4.83
C ASN A 12 4.41 -11.26 -5.04
N SER A 13 4.10 -11.68 -6.26
CA SER A 13 2.86 -12.39 -6.58
C SER A 13 2.85 -13.81 -6.00
N LEU A 14 4.02 -14.44 -5.88
CA LEU A 14 4.20 -15.79 -5.36
C LEU A 14 5.28 -15.82 -4.27
N PRO A 15 5.21 -16.74 -3.28
CA PRO A 15 6.22 -16.84 -2.23
C PRO A 15 7.63 -17.03 -2.80
N ALA A 16 8.61 -16.30 -2.25
CA ALA A 16 10.02 -16.47 -2.57
C ALA A 16 10.85 -16.30 -1.30
N LEU A 17 11.42 -17.39 -0.80
CA LEU A 17 12.17 -17.41 0.45
C LEU A 17 11.36 -16.83 1.62
N ASN A 18 11.70 -15.63 2.09
CA ASN A 18 11.05 -14.91 3.17
C ASN A 18 10.52 -13.55 2.72
N ASP A 19 10.42 -13.32 1.41
CA ASP A 19 9.84 -12.12 0.84
C ASP A 19 8.34 -12.09 1.11
N VAL A 20 7.83 -10.91 1.44
CA VAL A 20 6.39 -10.70 1.63
C VAL A 20 5.69 -10.75 0.27
N THR A 21 4.56 -11.44 0.22
CA THR A 21 3.67 -11.45 -0.95
C THR A 21 2.66 -10.31 -0.92
N ALA A 22 2.15 -9.93 -2.09
CA ALA A 22 1.10 -8.92 -2.21
C ALA A 22 -0.20 -9.33 -1.49
N MET A 23 -0.44 -10.64 -1.31
CA MET A 23 -1.57 -11.17 -0.56
C MET A 23 -1.41 -11.04 0.96
N GLU A 24 -0.18 -11.13 1.47
CA GLU A 24 0.12 -10.99 2.92
C GLU A 24 0.19 -9.52 3.35
N LEU A 25 0.61 -8.62 2.45
CA LEU A 25 0.80 -7.20 2.75
C LEU A 25 -0.41 -6.51 3.39
N PRO A 26 -1.66 -6.69 2.91
CA PRO A 26 -2.83 -6.07 3.53
C PRO A 26 -3.00 -6.41 5.01
N GLU A 27 -2.78 -7.67 5.40
CA GLU A 27 -2.87 -8.09 6.80
C GLU A 27 -1.74 -7.51 7.65
N ILE A 28 -0.52 -7.48 7.11
CA ILE A 28 0.64 -6.86 7.78
C ILE A 28 0.40 -5.36 7.99
N VAL A 29 -0.12 -4.66 6.98
CA VAL A 29 -0.46 -3.23 7.06
C VAL A 29 -1.60 -3.02 8.07
N ALA A 30 -2.60 -3.90 8.11
CA ALA A 30 -3.68 -3.83 9.10
C ALA A 30 -3.15 -3.96 10.53
N GLU A 31 -2.23 -4.89 10.78
CA GLU A 31 -1.63 -5.06 12.11
C GLU A 31 -0.76 -3.84 12.49
N ALA A 32 0.06 -3.35 11.56
CA ALA A 32 0.88 -2.16 11.79
C ALA A 32 0.05 -0.89 12.02
N ALA A 33 -1.10 -0.76 11.35
CA ALA A 33 -2.02 0.36 11.48
C ALA A 33 -2.64 0.49 12.89
N LYS A 34 -2.74 -0.61 13.65
CA LYS A 34 -3.15 -0.57 15.07
C LYS A 34 -2.20 0.25 15.94
N HIS A 35 -0.95 0.41 15.50
CA HIS A 35 0.11 1.06 16.26
C HIS A 35 0.55 2.40 15.65
N CYS A 36 0.06 2.78 14.46
CA CYS A 36 0.49 3.98 13.76
C CYS A 36 -0.66 4.68 13.03
N ASP A 37 -1.08 5.84 13.56
CA ASP A 37 -2.14 6.68 12.98
C ASP A 37 -1.83 7.10 11.54
N ILE A 38 -0.55 7.33 11.20
CA ILE A 38 -0.16 7.75 9.85
C ILE A 38 -0.40 6.61 8.85
N LEU A 39 0.04 5.40 9.20
CA LEU A 39 -0.16 4.21 8.36
C LEU A 39 -1.65 3.86 8.26
N ARG A 40 -2.39 3.93 9.37
CA ARG A 40 -3.84 3.68 9.38
C ARG A 40 -4.56 4.59 8.38
N ARG A 41 -4.36 5.91 8.50
CA ARG A 41 -5.00 6.88 7.60
C ARG A 41 -4.57 6.71 6.15
N ALA A 42 -3.31 6.36 5.90
CA ALA A 42 -2.80 6.16 4.55
C ALA A 42 -3.42 4.92 3.89
N ALA A 43 -3.54 3.82 4.64
CA ALA A 43 -4.17 2.58 4.21
C ALA A 43 -5.68 2.74 4.00
N GLU A 44 -6.38 3.49 4.86
CA GLU A 44 -7.79 3.86 4.67
C GLU A 44 -7.97 4.70 3.40
N ALA A 45 -7.12 5.72 3.19
CA ALA A 45 -7.18 6.57 2.00
C ALA A 45 -6.85 5.82 0.70
N GLY A 46 -6.03 4.76 0.78
CA GLY A 46 -5.72 3.87 -0.34
C GLY A 46 -6.68 2.68 -0.49
N GLY A 47 -7.70 2.57 0.37
CA GLY A 47 -8.70 1.49 0.31
C GLY A 47 -8.21 0.12 0.77
N LEU A 48 -7.02 0.03 1.38
CA LEU A 48 -6.47 -1.20 1.96
C LEU A 48 -7.20 -1.62 3.24
N LEU A 49 -7.64 -0.64 4.03
CA LEU A 49 -8.44 -0.86 5.22
C LEU A 49 -9.81 -0.21 5.01
N VAL A 50 -10.86 -0.97 5.29
CA VAL A 50 -12.21 -0.44 5.43
C VAL A 50 -12.49 -0.27 6.91
N ASP A 51 -12.83 0.94 7.32
CA ASP A 51 -13.14 1.23 8.72
C ASP A 51 -14.43 0.49 9.11
N ALA A 52 -14.28 -0.68 9.73
CA ALA A 52 -15.43 -1.53 10.03
C ALA A 52 -16.20 -1.07 11.28
N MET A 53 -15.65 -0.21 12.14
CA MET A 53 -16.29 0.15 13.42
C MET A 53 -15.78 1.48 14.00
N VAL A 54 -16.36 2.61 13.59
CA VAL A 54 -16.31 3.83 14.41
C VAL A 54 -17.37 3.72 15.51
N SER A 55 -16.94 3.27 16.69
CA SER A 55 -17.53 3.79 17.92
C SER A 55 -16.83 5.11 18.22
N THR A 56 -17.61 6.19 18.16
CA THR A 56 -17.25 7.55 18.54
C THR A 56 -16.40 7.59 19.81
N LEU A 57 -15.33 8.38 19.83
CA LEU A 57 -15.11 9.46 20.80
C LEU A 57 -13.84 10.27 20.46
N ASP A 58 -14.02 11.58 20.58
CA ASP A 58 -13.07 12.71 20.54
C ASP A 58 -12.56 13.28 19.21
N ASP A 59 -13.36 14.27 18.76
CA ASP A 59 -12.97 15.53 18.15
C ASP A 59 -11.60 16.06 18.62
N SER A 60 -10.57 15.93 17.79
CA SER A 60 -9.58 16.99 17.47
C SER A 60 -8.41 16.44 16.66
N LYS A 61 -8.50 16.45 15.33
CA LYS A 61 -7.28 16.43 14.49
C LYS A 61 -7.62 16.85 13.07
N GLY A 62 -7.03 17.98 12.66
CA GLY A 62 -7.35 18.68 11.44
C GLY A 62 -7.27 17.84 10.16
N ASN A 63 -7.97 18.32 9.13
CA ASN A 63 -7.99 17.86 7.74
C ASN A 63 -6.58 17.81 7.11
N SER A 64 -5.70 16.92 7.56
CA SER A 64 -4.53 16.53 6.80
C SER A 64 -4.99 15.56 5.72
N SER A 65 -4.95 16.00 4.45
CA SER A 65 -5.08 15.11 3.30
C SER A 65 -4.19 13.89 3.53
N SER A 66 -4.78 12.71 3.63
CA SER A 66 -4.00 11.49 3.80
C SER A 66 -3.44 11.04 2.46
N VAL A 67 -2.18 10.62 2.46
CA VAL A 67 -1.49 10.08 1.28
C VAL A 67 -1.99 8.66 1.07
N PRO A 68 -2.61 8.32 -0.08
CA PRO A 68 -3.10 6.98 -0.32
C PRO A 68 -1.93 5.98 -0.40
N LEU A 69 -2.05 4.89 0.37
CA LEU A 69 -1.15 3.74 0.35
C LEU A 69 -1.83 2.57 -0.35
N MET A 70 -1.27 2.08 -1.45
CA MET A 70 -1.82 0.95 -2.23
C MET A 70 -0.84 -0.22 -2.25
N VAL A 71 -1.33 -1.41 -2.57
CA VAL A 71 -0.53 -2.63 -2.78
C VAL A 71 -0.70 -3.11 -4.20
N VAL A 72 0.42 -3.46 -4.85
CA VAL A 72 0.45 -4.01 -6.20
C VAL A 72 1.37 -5.24 -6.20
N GLU A 73 0.93 -6.29 -6.88
CA GLU A 73 1.76 -7.47 -7.08
C GLU A 73 2.72 -7.28 -8.27
N ASN A 74 3.94 -7.80 -8.17
CA ASN A 74 4.97 -7.58 -9.19
C ASN A 74 5.00 -8.63 -10.32
N GLY A 75 4.20 -9.70 -10.21
CA GLY A 75 4.17 -10.82 -11.18
C GLY A 75 5.26 -11.88 -10.96
N CYS A 76 6.04 -11.79 -9.87
CA CYS A 76 7.21 -12.61 -9.62
C CYS A 76 7.07 -13.50 -8.36
N GLY A 77 7.88 -14.56 -8.33
CA GLY A 77 8.05 -15.50 -7.21
C GLY A 77 9.51 -15.84 -6.96
N SER A 78 10.39 -14.85 -7.14
CA SER A 78 11.84 -14.98 -7.05
C SER A 78 12.39 -13.93 -6.09
N PRO A 79 13.50 -14.21 -5.37
CA PRO A 79 14.16 -13.24 -4.50
C PRO A 79 14.80 -12.06 -5.27
N CYS A 80 14.80 -12.14 -6.60
CA CYS A 80 15.28 -11.08 -7.49
C CYS A 80 14.21 -10.74 -8.52
N ILE A 81 14.00 -9.44 -8.74
CA ILE A 81 13.09 -8.90 -9.75
C ILE A 81 13.86 -8.57 -11.04
N ASP A 82 13.39 -9.07 -12.18
CA ASP A 82 13.82 -8.60 -13.50
C ASP A 82 12.86 -7.49 -13.94
N LEU A 83 13.27 -6.23 -13.83
CA LEU A 83 12.41 -5.07 -14.15
C LEU A 83 11.99 -4.99 -15.63
N ARG A 84 12.56 -5.82 -16.51
CA ARG A 84 12.08 -5.97 -17.89
C ARG A 84 10.81 -6.82 -17.99
N GLN A 85 10.49 -7.57 -16.94
CA GLN A 85 9.40 -8.54 -16.87
C GLN A 85 8.62 -8.33 -15.57
N VAL A 86 7.62 -7.46 -15.62
CA VAL A 86 6.75 -7.11 -14.50
C VAL A 86 5.28 -7.33 -14.85
N SER A 87 4.43 -7.44 -13.83
CA SER A 87 2.96 -7.45 -14.01
C SER A 87 2.48 -6.18 -14.74
N SER A 88 1.33 -6.30 -15.42
CA SER A 88 0.65 -5.17 -16.05
C SER A 88 0.27 -4.09 -15.03
N GLU A 89 -0.10 -4.51 -13.84
CA GLU A 89 -0.53 -3.69 -12.72
C GLU A 89 0.65 -2.85 -12.19
N LEU A 90 1.82 -3.48 -12.00
CA LEU A 90 3.05 -2.77 -11.62
C LEU A 90 3.48 -1.78 -12.70
N ALA A 91 3.47 -2.19 -13.97
CA ALA A 91 3.79 -1.30 -15.08
C ALA A 91 2.84 -0.08 -15.14
N ALA A 92 1.55 -0.29 -14.90
CA ALA A 92 0.56 0.79 -14.86
C ALA A 92 0.79 1.73 -13.67
N ALA A 93 1.05 1.19 -12.48
CA ALA A 93 1.30 1.98 -11.27
C ALA A 93 2.60 2.79 -11.36
N ALA A 94 3.65 2.22 -11.96
CA ALA A 94 4.96 2.86 -12.09
C ALA A 94 5.04 3.88 -13.24
N LYS A 95 4.08 3.89 -14.16
CA LYS A 95 4.12 4.71 -15.39
C LYS A 95 4.33 6.20 -15.11
N GLU A 96 3.68 6.72 -14.07
CA GLU A 96 3.73 8.14 -13.67
C GLU A 96 4.52 8.33 -12.37
N ALA A 97 5.25 7.29 -11.91
CA ALA A 97 6.05 7.38 -10.71
C ALA A 97 7.24 8.33 -10.94
N ASP A 98 7.45 9.25 -10.01
CA ASP A 98 8.58 10.17 -9.97
C ASP A 98 9.69 9.71 -9.02
N LEU A 99 9.42 8.67 -8.21
CA LEU A 99 10.35 8.01 -7.31
C LEU A 99 10.07 6.50 -7.26
N VAL A 100 11.14 5.71 -7.40
CA VAL A 100 11.18 4.25 -7.21
C VAL A 100 12.21 3.91 -6.15
#